data_AF-A0A7V6PWG3-F1
#
_entry.id   AF-A0A7V6PWG3-F1
#
_cell.length_a   1.000
_cell.length_b   1.000
_cell.length_c   1.000
_cell.angle_alpha   90.00
_cell.angle_beta   90.00
_cell.angle_gamma   90.00
#
_symmetry.space_group_name_H-M   'P 1'
#
loop_
_entity.id
_entity.type
_entity.pdbx_description
1 polymer ?
#
loop_
_entity_poly.entity_id
_entity_poly.type
_entity_poly.pdbx_seq_one_letter_code
_entity_poly.pdbx_strand_id
1 'polypeptide(L)'
;MKKLGVISSFLIILILMTGLNYLLWEREGWEEDIKVLQDTNASYTLTINALTRQLENLENTLKARNESIDKITKENNELKKKLEDLKQENIRSNNIIKNKVAVINNIYNNIGDQDYIKDFISQWAEYISQGEYEKAYNMCYEQEQEAAETLEEYTNKFKNIVENIDVKSVKIFDVSGNLKTKEENTDQYLIGEYEKGDLFLTVELDVKLADWAVNYDIMFDQGTNKNIFVLKYKPDSGKWFIIDIRKGA
;
A
#
# COMPACT_ATOMS: atom_id res chain seq x y z
N MET A 1 -110.42 -12.29 -59.60
CA MET A 1 -109.41 -13.10 -58.90
C MET A 1 -107.99 -12.98 -59.47
N LYS A 2 -107.75 -12.93 -60.80
CA LYS A 2 -106.39 -12.78 -61.37
C LYS A 2 -105.66 -11.48 -60.97
N LYS A 3 -106.36 -10.34 -60.86
CA LYS A 3 -105.76 -9.04 -60.47
C LYS A 3 -105.25 -9.00 -59.01
N LEU A 4 -105.93 -9.70 -58.08
CA LEU A 4 -105.52 -9.77 -56.67
C LEU A 4 -104.29 -10.66 -56.46
N GLY A 5 -104.17 -11.75 -57.22
CA GLY A 5 -102.97 -12.61 -57.18
C GLY A 5 -101.71 -11.89 -57.66
N VAL A 6 -101.83 -11.05 -58.69
CA VAL A 6 -100.71 -10.20 -59.18
C VAL A 6 -100.31 -9.15 -58.15
N ILE A 7 -101.28 -8.47 -57.51
CA ILE A 7 -101.00 -7.48 -56.46
C ILE A 7 -100.32 -8.13 -55.24
N SER A 8 -100.82 -9.30 -54.81
CA SER A 8 -100.24 -10.04 -53.67
C SER A 8 -98.83 -10.55 -53.98
N SER A 9 -98.58 -11.06 -55.19
CA SER A 9 -97.23 -11.44 -55.64
C SER A 9 -96.28 -10.26 -55.69
N PHE A 10 -96.75 -9.09 -56.15
CA PHE A 10 -95.93 -7.87 -56.21
C PHE A 10 -95.57 -7.35 -54.81
N LEU A 11 -96.49 -7.43 -53.85
CA LEU A 11 -96.25 -7.10 -52.43
C LEU A 11 -95.20 -8.02 -51.79
N ILE A 12 -95.25 -9.33 -52.06
CA ILE A 12 -94.25 -10.28 -51.57
C ILE A 12 -92.87 -9.96 -52.16
N ILE A 13 -92.79 -9.64 -53.44
CA ILE A 13 -91.53 -9.24 -54.10
C ILE A 13 -90.97 -7.95 -53.48
N LEU A 14 -91.83 -6.96 -53.17
CA LEU A 14 -91.43 -5.72 -52.50
C LEU A 14 -90.89 -5.97 -51.09
N ILE A 15 -91.54 -6.84 -50.32
CA ILE A 15 -91.07 -7.22 -48.98
C ILE A 15 -89.72 -7.94 -49.07
N LEU A 16 -89.57 -8.86 -50.03
CA LEU A 16 -88.31 -9.57 -50.25
C LEU A 16 -87.18 -8.61 -50.68
N MET A 17 -87.45 -7.68 -51.60
CA MET A 17 -86.45 -6.70 -52.03
C MET A 17 -86.06 -5.75 -50.90
N THR A 18 -87.03 -5.29 -50.10
CA THR A 18 -86.75 -4.44 -48.93
C THR A 18 -85.92 -5.20 -47.88
N GLY A 19 -86.26 -6.46 -47.60
CA GLY A 19 -85.53 -7.31 -46.67
C GLY A 19 -84.12 -7.64 -47.14
N LEU A 20 -83.95 -7.96 -48.44
CA LEU A 20 -82.63 -8.18 -49.05
C LEU A 20 -81.77 -6.91 -49.01
N ASN A 21 -82.36 -5.74 -49.27
CA ASN A 21 -81.64 -4.48 -49.21
C ASN A 21 -81.20 -4.14 -47.77
N TYR A 22 -82.03 -4.41 -46.77
CA TYR A 22 -81.66 -4.26 -45.36
C TYR A 22 -80.52 -5.21 -44.97
N LEU A 23 -80.58 -6.49 -45.38
CA LEU A 23 -79.52 -7.46 -45.12
C LEU A 23 -78.20 -7.09 -45.82
N LEU A 24 -78.27 -6.52 -47.03
CA LEU A 24 -77.09 -6.01 -47.71
C LEU A 24 -76.47 -4.82 -46.95
N TRP A 25 -77.29 -3.88 -46.52
CA TRP A 25 -76.84 -2.74 -45.71
C TRP A 25 -76.21 -3.17 -44.38
N GLU A 26 -76.82 -4.13 -43.68
CA GLU A 26 -76.28 -4.69 -42.44
C GLU A 26 -74.95 -5.42 -42.67
N ARG A 27 -74.85 -6.20 -43.75
CA ARG A 27 -73.60 -6.88 -44.13
C ARG A 27 -72.49 -5.88 -44.46
N GLU A 28 -72.80 -4.83 -45.22
CA GLU A 28 -71.86 -3.75 -45.54
C GLU A 28 -71.37 -3.04 -44.28
N GLY A 29 -72.28 -2.74 -43.33
CA GLY A 29 -71.92 -2.16 -42.04
C GLY A 29 -70.96 -3.04 -41.23
N TRP A 30 -71.22 -4.35 -41.15
CA TRP A 30 -70.31 -5.27 -40.47
C TRP A 30 -68.96 -5.43 -41.17
N GLU A 31 -68.94 -5.45 -42.51
CA GLU A 31 -67.68 -5.49 -43.27
C GLU A 31 -66.84 -4.23 -43.01
N GLU A 32 -67.46 -3.06 -42.94
CA GLU A 32 -66.79 -1.80 -42.59
C GLU A 32 -66.26 -1.80 -41.16
N ASP A 33 -67.07 -2.20 -40.18
CA ASP A 33 -66.66 -2.30 -38.77
C ASP A 33 -65.50 -3.30 -38.58
N ILE A 34 -65.56 -4.46 -39.24
CA ILE A 34 -64.48 -5.46 -39.22
C ILE A 34 -63.21 -4.87 -39.80
N LYS A 35 -63.30 -4.12 -40.90
CA LYS A 35 -62.14 -3.48 -41.52
C LYS A 35 -61.53 -2.41 -40.62
N VAL A 36 -62.35 -1.56 -40.00
CA VAL A 36 -61.89 -0.55 -39.03
C VAL A 36 -61.20 -1.21 -37.84
N LEU A 37 -61.76 -2.31 -37.32
CA LEU A 37 -61.14 -3.07 -36.23
C LEU A 37 -59.82 -3.72 -36.65
N GLN A 38 -59.74 -4.27 -37.86
CA GLN A 38 -58.50 -4.84 -38.40
C GLN A 38 -57.40 -3.79 -38.57
N ASP A 39 -57.72 -2.64 -39.16
CA ASP A 39 -56.78 -1.53 -39.35
C ASP A 39 -56.31 -0.97 -38.00
N THR A 40 -57.22 -0.84 -37.04
CA THR A 40 -56.90 -0.39 -35.67
C THR A 40 -56.01 -1.41 -34.95
N ASN A 41 -56.30 -2.70 -35.06
CA ASN A 41 -55.49 -3.75 -34.43
C ASN A 41 -54.08 -3.86 -35.07
N ALA A 42 -53.99 -3.69 -36.39
CA ALA A 42 -52.71 -3.59 -37.09
C ALA A 42 -51.88 -2.39 -36.58
N SER A 43 -52.52 -1.23 -36.41
CA SER A 43 -51.89 -0.03 -35.85
C SER A 43 -51.41 -0.22 -34.40
N TYR A 44 -52.23 -0.84 -33.55
CA TYR A 44 -51.82 -1.19 -32.19
C TYR A 44 -50.66 -2.18 -32.16
N THR A 45 -50.67 -3.19 -33.02
CA THR A 45 -49.58 -4.16 -33.14
C THR A 45 -48.27 -3.49 -33.52
N LEU A 46 -48.29 -2.55 -34.49
CA LEU A 46 -47.11 -1.77 -34.86
C LEU A 46 -46.60 -0.91 -33.69
N THR A 47 -47.51 -0.27 -32.96
CA THR A 47 -47.19 0.56 -31.79
C THR A 47 -46.57 -0.26 -30.66
N ILE A 48 -47.17 -1.41 -30.34
CA ILE A 48 -46.66 -2.34 -29.33
C ILE A 48 -45.25 -2.79 -29.70
N ASN A 49 -45.03 -3.23 -30.95
CA ASN A 49 -43.71 -3.65 -31.40
C ASN A 49 -42.66 -2.53 -31.31
N ALA A 50 -43.04 -1.29 -31.62
CA ALA A 50 -42.15 -0.14 -31.49
C ALA A 50 -41.80 0.13 -30.00
N LEU A 51 -42.79 0.07 -29.11
CA LEU A 51 -42.59 0.25 -27.67
C LEU A 51 -41.74 -0.88 -27.07
N THR A 52 -41.95 -2.14 -27.47
CA THR A 52 -41.15 -3.28 -27.02
C THR A 52 -39.68 -3.11 -27.42
N ARG A 53 -39.40 -2.67 -28.66
CA ARG A 53 -38.02 -2.36 -29.09
C ARG A 53 -37.39 -1.22 -28.30
N GLN A 54 -38.17 -0.19 -27.95
CA GLN A 54 -37.67 0.91 -27.12
C GLN A 54 -37.37 0.43 -25.69
N LEU A 55 -38.23 -0.39 -25.10
CA LEU A 55 -38.01 -0.99 -23.78
C LEU A 55 -36.76 -1.86 -23.76
N GLU A 56 -36.58 -2.73 -24.75
CA GLU A 56 -35.39 -3.58 -24.86
C GLU A 56 -34.11 -2.74 -25.00
N ASN A 57 -34.14 -1.67 -25.80
CA ASN A 57 -33.00 -0.77 -25.94
C ASN A 57 -32.68 -0.01 -24.63
N LEU A 58 -33.72 0.42 -23.91
CA LEU A 58 -33.56 1.06 -22.60
C LEU A 58 -32.98 0.09 -21.57
N GLU A 59 -33.45 -1.16 -21.54
CA GLU A 59 -32.94 -2.20 -20.64
C GLU A 59 -31.48 -2.52 -20.92
N ASN A 60 -31.11 -2.69 -22.20
CA ASN A 60 -29.73 -2.89 -22.60
C ASN A 60 -28.85 -1.69 -22.24
N THR A 61 -29.35 -0.47 -22.42
CA THR A 61 -28.64 0.76 -22.03
C THR A 61 -28.44 0.82 -20.52
N LEU A 62 -29.48 0.51 -19.72
CA LEU A 62 -29.38 0.48 -18.26
C LEU A 62 -28.36 -0.56 -17.79
N LYS A 63 -28.35 -1.75 -18.39
CA LYS A 63 -27.37 -2.78 -18.09
C LYS A 63 -25.95 -2.32 -18.37
N ALA A 64 -25.70 -1.77 -19.56
CA ALA A 64 -24.38 -1.23 -19.93
C ALA A 64 -23.93 -0.08 -19.01
N ARG A 65 -24.87 0.78 -18.59
CA ARG A 65 -24.59 1.85 -17.62
C ARG A 65 -24.25 1.30 -16.25
N ASN A 66 -24.96 0.29 -15.76
CA ASN A 66 -24.65 -0.35 -14.48
C ASN A 66 -23.28 -1.02 -14.50
N GLU A 67 -22.94 -1.76 -15.56
CA GLU A 67 -21.62 -2.36 -15.73
C GLU A 67 -20.50 -1.28 -15.74
N SER A 68 -20.76 -0.14 -16.39
CA SER A 68 -19.83 1.00 -16.37
C SER A 68 -19.71 1.63 -14.98
N ILE A 69 -20.80 1.74 -14.22
CA ILE A 69 -20.79 2.26 -12.84
C ILE A 69 -19.98 1.33 -11.94
N ASP A 70 -20.17 0.02 -12.06
CA ASP A 70 -19.44 -0.97 -11.26
C ASP A 70 -17.94 -0.93 -11.57
N LYS A 71 -17.57 -0.85 -12.86
CA LYS A 71 -16.19 -0.71 -13.29
C LYS A 71 -15.54 0.56 -12.72
N ILE A 72 -16.20 1.71 -12.90
CA ILE A 72 -15.70 3.00 -12.39
C ILE A 72 -15.59 2.94 -10.87
N THR A 73 -16.56 2.36 -10.17
CA THR A 73 -16.54 2.24 -8.71
C THR A 73 -15.37 1.40 -8.23
N LYS A 74 -15.08 0.28 -8.91
CA LYS A 74 -13.92 -0.57 -8.62
C LYS A 74 -12.61 0.19 -8.82
N GLU A 75 -12.44 0.85 -9.97
CA GLU A 75 -11.25 1.66 -10.27
C GLU A 75 -11.06 2.78 -9.24
N ASN A 76 -12.14 3.44 -8.82
CA ASN A 76 -12.10 4.50 -7.81
C ASN A 76 -11.65 3.97 -6.45
N ASN A 77 -12.10 2.78 -6.05
CA ASN A 77 -11.66 2.14 -4.81
C ASN A 77 -10.18 1.73 -4.86
N GLU A 78 -9.72 1.20 -6.00
CA GLU A 78 -8.30 0.88 -6.20
C GLU A 78 -7.43 2.15 -6.17
N LEU A 79 -7.86 3.23 -6.80
CA LEU A 79 -7.17 4.52 -6.77
C LEU A 79 -7.12 5.12 -5.36
N LYS A 80 -8.20 5.04 -4.59
CA LYS A 80 -8.21 5.47 -3.18
C LYS A 80 -7.22 4.70 -2.34
N LYS A 81 -7.13 3.37 -2.53
CA LYS A 81 -6.16 2.53 -1.83
C LYS A 81 -4.72 2.94 -2.19
N LYS A 82 -4.41 3.05 -3.48
CA LYS A 82 -3.08 3.49 -3.95
C LYS A 82 -2.71 4.87 -3.42
N LEU A 83 -3.67 5.79 -3.34
CA LEU A 83 -3.45 7.13 -2.81
C LEU A 83 -3.11 7.09 -1.32
N GLU A 84 -3.77 6.23 -0.54
CA GLU A 84 -3.45 6.06 0.88
C GLU A 84 -2.07 5.43 1.07
N ASP A 85 -1.75 4.39 0.30
CA ASP A 85 -0.42 3.75 0.32
C ASP A 85 0.68 4.78 0.00
N LEU A 86 0.49 5.59 -1.05
CA LEU A 86 1.42 6.66 -1.44
C LEU A 86 1.55 7.76 -0.37
N LYS A 87 0.46 8.10 0.34
CA LYS A 87 0.53 9.05 1.45
C LYS A 87 1.38 8.52 2.59
N GLN A 88 1.20 7.24 2.95
CA GLN A 88 1.97 6.60 4.00
C GLN A 88 3.46 6.51 3.62
N GLU A 89 3.75 6.15 2.37
CA GLU A 89 5.11 6.13 1.84
C GLU A 89 5.76 7.52 1.85
N ASN A 90 5.00 8.56 1.48
CA ASN A 90 5.47 9.94 1.50
C ASN A 90 5.77 10.41 2.93
N ILE A 91 4.90 10.10 3.90
CA ILE A 91 5.15 10.40 5.32
C ILE A 91 6.42 9.69 5.80
N ARG A 92 6.56 8.39 5.50
CA ARG A 92 7.75 7.61 5.85
C ARG A 92 9.02 8.22 5.24
N SER A 93 8.99 8.53 3.95
CA SER A 93 10.13 9.12 3.24
C SER A 93 10.50 10.50 3.77
N ASN A 94 9.52 11.35 4.07
CA ASN A 94 9.77 12.66 4.68
C ASN A 94 10.38 12.54 6.08
N ASN A 95 9.94 11.57 6.89
CA ASN A 95 10.53 11.32 8.20
C ASN A 95 11.99 10.87 8.09
N ILE A 96 12.29 9.99 7.14
CA ILE A 96 13.67 9.57 6.83
C ILE A 96 14.52 10.78 6.41
N ILE A 97 14.04 11.61 5.49
CA ILE A 97 14.76 12.80 5.03
C ILE A 97 15.02 13.77 6.18
N LYS A 98 14.00 14.04 7.01
CA LYS A 98 14.16 14.88 8.20
C LYS A 98 15.23 14.34 9.14
N ASN A 99 15.25 13.03 9.38
CA ASN A 99 16.27 12.40 10.22
C ASN A 99 17.67 12.56 9.61
N LYS A 100 17.83 12.26 8.32
CA LYS A 100 19.10 12.44 7.59
C LYS A 100 19.61 13.88 7.64
N VAL A 101 18.72 14.86 7.46
CA VAL A 101 19.07 16.28 7.57
C VAL A 101 19.51 16.62 9.01
N ALA A 102 18.81 16.11 10.03
CA ALA A 102 19.19 16.35 11.42
C ALA A 102 20.57 15.76 11.75
N VAL A 103 20.85 14.54 11.28
CA VAL A 103 22.17 13.88 11.39
C VAL A 103 23.25 14.72 10.71
N ILE A 104 23.04 15.10 9.44
CA ILE A 104 24.01 15.90 8.68
C ILE A 104 24.27 17.24 9.37
N ASN A 105 23.23 17.92 9.83
CA ASN A 105 23.37 19.19 10.54
C ASN A 105 24.11 19.02 11.87
N ASN A 106 23.84 17.94 12.61
CA ASN A 106 24.59 17.64 13.84
C ASN A 106 26.06 17.43 13.52
N ILE A 107 26.39 16.61 12.52
CA ILE A 107 27.79 16.39 12.10
C ILE A 107 28.41 17.72 11.71
N TYR A 108 27.79 18.47 10.79
CA TYR A 108 28.31 19.73 10.28
C TYR A 108 28.60 20.77 11.37
N ASN A 109 27.68 20.93 12.33
CA ASN A 109 27.84 21.88 13.43
C ASN A 109 29.00 21.51 14.39
N ASN A 110 29.43 20.25 14.39
CA ASN A 110 30.46 19.73 15.28
C ASN A 110 31.76 19.33 14.54
N ILE A 111 31.89 19.61 13.23
CA ILE A 111 33.10 19.32 12.42
C ILE A 111 34.33 20.16 12.86
N GLY A 112 34.13 21.25 13.61
CA GLY A 112 35.18 22.21 13.96
C GLY A 112 35.91 21.96 15.28
N ASP A 113 35.28 21.22 16.20
CA ASP A 113 35.92 20.77 17.44
C ASP A 113 36.48 19.36 17.20
N GLN A 114 37.29 18.82 18.13
CA GLN A 114 37.86 17.46 18.02
C GLN A 114 36.86 16.45 17.45
N ASP A 115 37.35 15.43 16.73
CA ASP A 115 36.55 14.40 16.05
C ASP A 115 35.56 13.74 17.02
N TYR A 116 34.41 14.39 17.24
CA TYR A 116 33.58 14.18 18.42
C TYR A 116 32.92 12.80 18.39
N ILE A 117 32.74 12.27 17.18
CA ILE A 117 32.31 10.90 16.94
C ILE A 117 33.41 9.93 17.35
N LYS A 118 34.67 10.19 17.00
CA LYS A 118 35.79 9.39 17.48
C LYS A 118 35.92 9.46 19.00
N ASP A 119 35.77 10.64 19.60
CA ASP A 119 35.82 10.81 21.04
C ASP A 119 34.67 10.07 21.73
N PHE A 120 33.47 10.08 21.15
CA PHE A 120 32.32 9.29 21.63
C PHE A 120 32.61 7.79 21.62
N ILE A 121 33.16 7.24 20.54
CA ILE A 121 33.53 5.81 20.47
C ILE A 121 34.68 5.49 21.43
N SER A 122 35.65 6.39 21.57
CA SER A 122 36.79 6.20 22.48
C SER A 122 36.36 6.21 23.94
N GLN A 123 35.43 7.10 24.31
CA GLN A 123 34.85 7.15 25.64
C GLN A 123 34.06 5.88 25.96
N TRP A 124 33.31 5.35 24.99
CA TRP A 124 32.64 4.05 25.16
C TRP A 124 33.66 2.93 25.42
N ALA A 125 34.74 2.85 24.63
CA ALA A 125 35.78 1.85 24.79
C ALA A 125 36.52 1.97 26.14
N GLU A 126 36.72 3.21 26.61
CA GLU A 126 37.29 3.50 27.92
C GLU A 126 36.39 3.00 29.06
N TYR A 127 35.08 3.23 28.99
CA TYR A 127 34.14 2.72 29.99
C TYR A 127 34.12 1.20 30.06
N ILE A 128 34.20 0.51 28.91
CA ILE A 128 34.34 -0.95 28.89
C ILE A 128 35.64 -1.38 29.58
N SER A 129 36.76 -0.73 29.27
CA SER A 129 38.08 -1.07 29.81
C SER A 129 38.21 -0.77 31.32
N GLN A 130 37.50 0.25 31.82
CA GLN A 130 37.48 0.62 33.24
C GLN A 130 36.47 -0.18 34.06
N GLY A 131 35.65 -1.02 33.42
CA GLY A 131 34.56 -1.75 34.06
C GLY A 131 33.36 -0.89 34.44
N GLU A 132 33.25 0.31 33.87
CA GLU A 132 32.11 1.23 34.05
C GLU A 132 30.94 0.87 33.11
N TYR A 133 30.48 -0.40 33.17
CA TYR A 133 29.50 -0.96 32.23
C TYR A 133 28.16 -0.22 32.21
N GLU A 134 27.74 0.37 33.33
CA GLU A 134 26.51 1.18 33.38
C GLU A 134 26.61 2.43 32.50
N LYS A 135 27.77 3.10 32.48
CA LYS A 135 27.97 4.28 31.62
C LYS A 135 28.04 3.87 30.15
N ALA A 136 28.72 2.76 29.85
CA ALA A 136 28.79 2.24 28.49
C ALA A 136 27.40 1.77 27.98
N TYR A 137 26.59 1.16 28.85
CA TYR A 137 25.22 0.77 28.56
C TYR A 137 24.33 1.98 28.25
N ASN A 138 24.46 3.07 29.01
CA ASN A 138 23.74 4.32 28.77
C ASN A 138 24.13 5.03 27.46
N MET A 139 25.28 4.67 26.86
CA MET A 139 25.66 5.12 25.51
C MET A 139 25.03 4.28 24.40
N CYS A 140 24.51 3.09 24.72
CA CYS A 140 23.76 2.23 23.79
C CYS A 140 22.25 2.45 23.92
N TYR A 141 21.76 2.67 25.15
CA TYR A 141 20.33 2.72 25.46
C TYR A 141 19.99 3.92 26.35
N GLU A 142 19.06 4.78 25.90
CA GLU A 142 18.60 5.94 26.70
C GLU A 142 17.60 5.55 27.80
N GLN A 143 16.79 4.53 27.54
CA GLN A 143 15.75 4.02 28.45
C GLN A 143 15.70 2.51 28.37
N GLU A 144 15.46 1.83 29.49
CA GLU A 144 15.37 0.37 29.57
C GLU A 144 14.28 -0.23 28.65
N GLN A 145 13.24 0.55 28.34
CA GLN A 145 12.14 0.10 27.47
C GLN A 145 12.53 0.01 25.97
N GLU A 146 13.58 0.72 25.57
CA GLU A 146 14.14 0.67 24.21
C GLU A 146 15.34 -0.28 24.13
N ALA A 147 15.71 -0.92 25.24
CA ALA A 147 16.88 -1.77 25.32
C ALA A 147 16.65 -3.15 24.72
N ALA A 148 17.57 -3.58 23.85
CA ALA A 148 17.54 -4.92 23.26
C ALA A 148 18.03 -5.99 24.25
N GLU A 149 18.70 -5.58 25.32
CA GLU A 149 19.24 -6.42 26.37
C GLU A 149 19.22 -5.69 27.72
N THR A 150 19.25 -6.45 28.80
CA THR A 150 19.33 -5.88 30.16
C THR A 150 20.75 -5.42 30.50
N LEU A 151 20.90 -4.54 31.50
CA LEU A 151 22.22 -4.12 31.99
C LEU A 151 23.07 -5.31 32.46
N GLU A 152 22.44 -6.34 33.03
CA GLU A 152 23.14 -7.56 33.46
C GLU A 152 23.67 -8.36 32.27
N GLU A 153 22.85 -8.57 31.23
CA GLU A 153 23.26 -9.22 29.99
C GLU A 153 24.41 -8.46 29.32
N TYR A 154 24.28 -7.13 29.21
CA TYR A 154 25.32 -6.27 28.67
C TYR A 154 26.62 -6.38 29.47
N THR A 155 26.54 -6.31 30.80
CA THR A 155 27.71 -6.43 31.68
C THR A 155 28.40 -7.79 31.50
N ASN A 156 27.62 -8.87 31.42
CA ASN A 156 28.14 -10.22 31.26
C ASN A 156 28.84 -10.43 29.91
N LYS A 157 28.45 -9.70 28.85
CA LYS A 157 29.12 -9.74 27.53
C LYS A 157 30.57 -9.22 27.58
N PHE A 158 30.88 -8.28 28.48
CA PHE A 158 32.21 -7.65 28.52
C PHE A 158 33.03 -8.06 29.73
N LYS A 159 32.42 -8.16 30.93
CA LYS A 159 33.12 -8.23 32.22
C LYS A 159 34.17 -9.31 32.39
N ASN A 160 33.96 -10.47 31.78
CA ASN A 160 34.89 -11.59 31.89
C ASN A 160 35.69 -11.81 30.60
N ILE A 161 35.36 -11.09 29.54
CA ILE A 161 35.81 -11.36 28.18
C ILE A 161 36.86 -10.33 27.75
N VAL A 162 36.58 -9.05 27.96
CA VAL A 162 37.40 -7.93 27.50
C VAL A 162 38.19 -7.36 28.68
N GLU A 163 39.52 -7.35 28.57
CA GLU A 163 40.39 -6.67 29.54
C GLU A 163 40.62 -5.21 29.17
N ASN A 164 40.79 -4.91 27.88
CA ASN A 164 41.06 -3.56 27.41
C ASN A 164 40.67 -3.40 25.93
N ILE A 165 40.18 -2.22 25.56
CA ILE A 165 39.90 -1.81 24.18
C ILE A 165 40.57 -0.46 23.94
N ASP A 166 41.44 -0.39 22.93
CA ASP A 166 42.02 0.86 22.45
C ASP A 166 41.54 1.20 21.04
N VAL A 167 41.13 2.44 20.79
CA VAL A 167 40.56 2.88 19.50
C VAL A 167 41.65 3.50 18.63
N LYS A 168 42.10 2.76 17.61
CA LYS A 168 43.16 3.22 16.69
C LYS A 168 42.65 4.20 15.65
N SER A 169 41.54 3.87 14.99
CA SER A 169 40.99 4.72 13.94
C SER A 169 39.47 4.59 13.83
N VAL A 170 38.81 5.67 13.44
CA VAL A 170 37.37 5.72 13.16
C VAL A 170 37.22 6.36 11.78
N LYS A 171 36.49 5.69 10.89
CA LYS A 171 36.22 6.17 9.52
C LYS A 171 34.76 5.97 9.18
N ILE A 172 34.18 6.87 8.40
CA ILE A 172 32.84 6.68 7.86
C ILE A 172 32.86 5.47 6.91
N PHE A 173 31.98 4.50 7.16
CA PHE A 173 31.81 3.33 6.31
C PHE A 173 30.92 3.69 5.13
N ASP A 174 31.46 3.59 3.92
CA ASP A 174 30.67 3.76 2.70
C ASP A 174 29.82 2.51 2.45
N VAL A 175 28.56 2.60 2.86
CA VAL A 175 27.54 1.57 2.67
C VAL A 175 27.27 1.32 1.18
N SER A 176 27.32 2.36 0.34
CA SER A 176 26.93 2.29 -1.08
C SER A 176 27.94 1.54 -1.96
N GLY A 177 29.22 1.58 -1.60
CA GLY A 177 30.29 0.88 -2.31
C GLY A 177 30.56 -0.55 -1.83
N ASN A 178 30.21 -0.88 -0.58
CA ASN A 178 30.65 -2.11 0.09
C ASN A 178 29.54 -3.14 0.34
N LEU A 179 28.26 -2.73 0.45
CA LEU A 179 27.16 -3.68 0.49
C LEU A 179 26.80 -4.12 -0.94
N LYS A 180 27.28 -5.29 -1.34
CA LYS A 180 26.69 -5.98 -2.49
C LYS A 180 25.32 -6.46 -2.05
N THR A 181 24.31 -6.34 -2.89
CA THR A 181 23.00 -7.00 -2.76
C THR A 181 23.16 -8.52 -2.78
N LYS A 182 23.86 -9.08 -1.79
CA LYS A 182 23.96 -10.51 -1.57
C LYS A 182 22.90 -10.87 -0.54
N GLU A 183 22.24 -11.99 -0.82
CA GLU A 183 21.05 -12.52 -0.16
C GLU A 183 21.30 -13.01 1.29
N GLU A 184 22.19 -12.36 2.03
CA GLU A 184 22.40 -12.64 3.44
C GLU A 184 21.58 -11.66 4.29
N ASN A 185 20.79 -12.20 5.23
CA ASN A 185 19.91 -11.43 6.12
C ASN A 185 20.64 -10.26 6.84
N THR A 186 21.95 -10.37 7.03
CA THR A 186 22.81 -9.37 7.66
C THR A 186 22.90 -8.08 6.85
N ASP A 187 22.98 -8.16 5.52
CA ASP A 187 23.08 -7.01 4.62
C ASP A 187 21.74 -6.26 4.52
N GLN A 188 20.61 -6.97 4.56
CA GLN A 188 19.28 -6.35 4.58
C GLN A 188 19.03 -5.49 5.83
N TYR A 189 19.50 -5.93 7.00
CA TYR A 189 19.40 -5.11 8.21
C TYR A 189 20.23 -3.83 8.09
N LEU A 190 21.49 -3.93 7.61
CA LEU A 190 22.37 -2.78 7.43
C LEU A 190 21.80 -1.79 6.42
N ILE A 191 21.21 -2.28 5.33
CA ILE A 191 20.48 -1.46 4.35
C ILE A 191 19.28 -0.78 5.02
N GLY A 192 18.50 -1.51 5.84
CA GLY A 192 17.34 -0.96 6.53
C GLY A 192 17.67 0.16 7.52
N GLU A 193 18.75 0.03 8.31
CA GLU A 193 19.19 1.10 9.22
C GLU A 193 19.85 2.27 8.45
N TYR A 194 20.58 1.98 7.36
CA TYR A 194 21.11 3.04 6.46
C TYR A 194 19.99 3.84 5.79
N GLU A 195 18.91 3.19 5.40
CA GLU A 195 17.72 3.85 4.87
C GLU A 195 17.10 4.79 5.90
N LYS A 196 17.15 4.46 7.21
CA LYS A 196 16.66 5.34 8.29
C LYS A 196 17.54 6.56 8.54
N GLY A 197 18.78 6.57 8.04
CA GLY A 197 19.71 7.69 8.16
C GLY A 197 20.71 7.57 9.30
N ASP A 198 20.94 6.36 9.81
CA ASP A 198 21.94 6.10 10.83
C ASP A 198 23.36 6.16 10.24
N LEU A 199 24.34 6.50 11.10
CA LEU A 199 25.74 6.68 10.71
C LEU A 199 26.51 5.38 10.90
N PHE A 200 27.16 4.92 9.83
CA PHE A 200 27.98 3.71 9.85
C PHE A 200 29.45 4.08 9.92
N LEU A 201 30.16 3.47 10.86
CA LEU A 201 31.58 3.73 11.09
C LEU A 201 32.36 2.43 11.04
N THR A 202 33.48 2.42 10.33
CA THR A 202 34.52 1.41 10.50
C THR A 202 35.46 1.87 11.60
N VAL A 203 35.51 1.09 12.68
CA VAL A 203 36.33 1.35 13.85
C VAL A 203 37.40 0.28 13.95
N GLU A 204 38.66 0.70 13.98
CA GLU A 204 39.80 -0.16 14.22
C GLU A 204 40.13 -0.16 15.71
N LEU A 205 40.00 -1.32 16.34
CA LEU A 205 40.15 -1.51 17.79
C LEU A 205 41.34 -2.43 18.07
N ASP A 206 42.15 -2.14 19.08
CA ASP A 206 43.07 -3.10 19.66
C ASP A 206 42.44 -3.69 20.93
N VAL A 207 42.05 -4.95 20.87
CA VAL A 207 41.32 -5.61 21.95
C VAL A 207 42.23 -6.60 22.65
N LYS A 208 42.33 -6.45 23.97
CA LYS A 208 42.95 -7.45 24.84
C LYS A 208 41.84 -8.25 25.50
N LEU A 209 41.77 -9.53 25.17
CA LEU A 209 40.83 -10.49 25.74
C LEU A 209 41.46 -11.19 26.95
N ALA A 210 40.60 -11.71 27.83
CA ALA A 210 41.03 -12.61 28.89
C ALA A 210 41.57 -13.93 28.30
N ASP A 211 42.59 -14.53 28.93
CA ASP A 211 43.29 -15.72 28.42
C ASP A 211 42.35 -16.89 28.03
N TRP A 212 41.24 -17.05 28.76
CA TRP A 212 40.25 -18.10 28.51
C TRP A 212 39.31 -17.78 27.34
N ALA A 213 39.15 -16.50 27.00
CA ALA A 213 38.21 -16.00 25.98
C ALA A 213 38.83 -15.93 24.57
N VAL A 214 40.17 -16.02 24.45
CA VAL A 214 40.91 -15.89 23.17
C VAL A 214 40.45 -16.88 22.09
N ASN A 215 39.97 -18.07 22.48
CA ASN A 215 39.55 -19.13 21.55
C ASN A 215 38.03 -19.21 21.35
N TYR A 216 37.26 -18.30 21.93
CA TYR A 216 35.82 -18.22 21.72
C TYR A 216 35.53 -17.24 20.58
N ASP A 217 34.57 -17.57 19.72
CA ASP A 217 34.06 -16.64 18.72
C ASP A 217 33.10 -15.67 19.42
N ILE A 218 33.70 -14.60 19.93
CA ILE A 218 33.04 -13.46 20.56
C ILE A 218 33.20 -12.25 19.63
N MET A 219 32.43 -11.21 19.90
CA MET A 219 32.35 -9.95 19.14
C MET A 219 33.70 -9.32 18.72
N PHE A 220 34.82 -9.74 19.33
CA PHE A 220 36.18 -9.30 19.08
C PHE A 220 37.16 -10.48 19.07
N ASP A 221 38.20 -10.40 18.26
CA ASP A 221 39.40 -11.24 18.30
C ASP A 221 40.48 -10.61 19.21
N GLN A 222 41.47 -11.40 19.62
CA GLN A 222 42.65 -10.87 20.29
C GLN A 222 43.50 -10.01 19.33
N GLY A 223 43.81 -8.77 19.72
CA GLY A 223 44.62 -7.83 18.95
C GLY A 223 43.78 -6.90 18.07
N THR A 224 44.23 -6.63 16.85
CA THR A 224 43.61 -5.61 15.99
C THR A 224 42.35 -6.13 15.28
N ASN A 225 41.22 -5.51 15.59
CA ASN A 225 39.90 -5.75 15.05
C ASN A 225 39.46 -4.61 14.15
N LYS A 226 38.64 -4.91 13.14
CA LYS A 226 37.94 -3.90 12.36
C LYS A 226 36.45 -4.17 12.47
N ASN A 227 35.75 -3.33 13.21
CA ASN A 227 34.33 -3.52 13.49
C ASN A 227 33.51 -2.40 12.86
N ILE A 228 32.27 -2.71 12.49
CA ILE A 228 31.29 -1.74 11.99
C ILE A 228 30.42 -1.33 13.18
N PHE A 229 30.44 -0.04 13.50
CA PHE A 229 29.59 0.58 14.50
C PHE A 229 28.44 1.28 13.79
N VAL A 230 27.22 1.07 14.27
CA VAL A 230 26.03 1.76 13.79
C VAL A 230 25.59 2.75 14.86
N LEU A 231 25.59 4.03 14.50
CA LEU A 231 25.24 5.11 15.40
C LEU A 231 23.92 5.76 14.98
N LYS A 232 23.02 5.90 15.96
CA LYS A 232 21.75 6.60 15.81
C LYS A 232 21.81 7.94 16.50
N TYR A 233 21.46 8.99 15.77
CA TYR A 233 21.27 10.32 16.35
C TYR A 233 19.81 10.49 16.77
N LYS A 234 19.58 10.97 17.99
CA LYS A 234 18.23 11.35 18.46
C LYS A 234 18.14 12.87 18.51
N PRO A 235 17.43 13.52 17.57
CA PRO A 235 17.32 14.98 17.52
C PRO A 235 16.72 15.59 18.79
N ASP A 236 15.80 14.88 19.45
CA ASP A 236 15.09 15.38 20.64
C ASP A 236 16.01 15.54 21.86
N SER A 237 16.95 14.61 22.05
CA SER A 237 17.93 14.69 23.14
C SER A 237 19.29 15.26 22.71
N GLY A 238 19.52 15.41 21.40
CA GLY A 238 20.78 15.88 20.84
C GLY A 238 21.94 14.91 21.05
N LYS A 239 21.65 13.62 21.29
CA LYS A 239 22.64 12.59 21.66
C LYS A 239 22.79 11.53 20.58
N TRP A 240 23.96 10.91 20.57
CA TRP A 240 24.30 9.73 19.78
C TRP A 240 24.18 8.47 20.62
N PHE A 241 23.75 7.38 19.97
CA PHE A 241 23.62 6.07 20.59
C PHE A 241 24.25 5.00 19.71
N ILE A 242 24.96 4.06 20.32
CA ILE A 242 25.47 2.88 19.63
C ILE A 242 24.34 1.84 19.58
N ILE A 243 23.75 1.63 18.41
CA ILE A 243 22.63 0.69 18.26
C ILE A 243 23.10 -0.72 17.89
N ASP A 244 24.28 -0.84 17.29
CA ASP A 244 24.85 -2.13 16.90
C ASP A 244 26.36 -2.02 16.72
N ILE A 245 27.06 -3.13 17.01
CA ILE A 245 28.49 -3.30 16.77
C ILE A 245 28.65 -4.67 16.11
N ARG A 246 29.32 -4.72 14.97
CA ARG A 246 29.52 -5.97 14.22
C ARG A 246 30.97 -6.15 13.85
N LYS A 247 31.40 -7.41 13.76
CA LYS A 247 32.70 -7.76 13.20
C LYS A 247 32.69 -7.40 11.71
N GLY A 248 33.65 -6.59 11.28
CA GLY A 248 33.87 -6.31 9.86
C GLY A 248 34.50 -7.54 9.21
N ALA A 249 33.99 -7.91 8.03
CA ALA A 249 34.55 -8.98 7.21
C ALA A 249 35.94 -8.62 6.64
#